data_AF-A0A7S3FAA2-F1
#
_entry.id   AF-A0A7S3FAA2-F1
#
_cell.length_a   1.000
_cell.length_b   1.000
_cell.length_c   1.000
_cell.angle_alpha   90.00
_cell.angle_beta   90.00
_cell.angle_gamma   90.00
#
_symmetry.space_group_name_H-M   'P 1'
#
loop_
_entity.id
_entity.type
_entity.pdbx_description
1 polymer ?
#
loop_
_entity_poly.entity_id
_entity_poly.type
_entity_poly.pdbx_seq_one_letter_code
_entity_poly.pdbx_strand_id
1 'polypeptide(L)'
;CKAAGTLTVATAQLDPMRRLPETAGAIASFVQKAAAAKADVLLLPEAALTGYDETAIKGATKWQLEAAEQEVRQACATHQIAAIVGEPSRLVNGDYNSALIIGPDGRLVARQHKMQLVPTDLGWSQPGSQMHVLHFFGVPCAVIICHDKRFPELERPPLLISLYTSTPPLQPDPPRPTTSPP
;
A
#
# COMPACT_ATOMS: atom_id res chain seq x y z
N CYS A 1 7.90 14.08 -25.06
CA CYS A 1 7.24 14.72 -23.91
C CYS A 1 5.88 14.08 -23.73
N LYS A 2 5.51 13.69 -22.51
CA LYS A 2 4.20 13.08 -22.21
C LYS A 2 3.11 14.16 -22.33
N ALA A 3 1.92 13.81 -22.82
CA ALA A 3 0.80 14.75 -22.86
C ALA A 3 0.38 15.12 -21.44
N ALA A 4 0.11 16.41 -21.20
CA ALA A 4 -0.50 16.84 -19.94
C ALA A 4 -1.87 16.14 -19.78
N GLY A 5 -2.12 15.56 -18.61
CA GLY A 5 -3.37 14.87 -18.30
C GLY A 5 -3.38 13.35 -18.55
N THR A 6 -2.25 12.73 -18.93
CA THR A 6 -2.13 11.26 -18.98
C THR A 6 -1.20 10.75 -17.88
N LEU A 7 -1.70 9.79 -17.08
CA LEU A 7 -0.95 9.12 -16.02
C LEU A 7 -0.75 7.64 -16.39
N THR A 8 0.50 7.16 -16.39
CA THR A 8 0.84 5.74 -16.56
C THR A 8 1.17 5.14 -15.21
N VAL A 9 0.36 4.18 -14.79
CA VAL A 9 0.52 3.47 -13.51
C VAL A 9 1.11 2.10 -13.77
N ALA A 10 2.20 1.77 -13.09
CA ALA A 10 2.68 0.39 -12.97
C ALA A 10 2.14 -0.21 -11.68
N THR A 11 1.78 -1.49 -11.69
CA THR A 11 1.38 -2.24 -10.50
C THR A 11 2.35 -3.39 -10.28
N ALA A 12 2.75 -3.64 -9.04
CA ALA A 12 3.55 -4.80 -8.69
C ALA A 12 2.91 -5.56 -7.53
N GLN A 13 3.11 -6.88 -7.52
CA GLN A 13 2.69 -7.75 -6.42
C GLN A 13 3.93 -8.28 -5.72
N LEU A 14 3.86 -8.35 -4.39
CA LEU A 14 4.95 -8.79 -3.53
C LEU A 14 4.61 -10.15 -2.91
N ASP A 15 5.66 -10.88 -2.56
CA ASP A 15 5.56 -12.06 -1.72
C ASP A 15 5.37 -11.60 -0.26
N PRO A 16 4.25 -11.95 0.40
CA PRO A 16 3.95 -11.51 1.76
C PRO A 16 4.86 -12.11 2.83
N MET A 17 5.68 -13.13 2.52
CA MET A 17 6.51 -13.84 3.50
C MET A 17 7.93 -13.28 3.66
N ARG A 18 8.28 -12.21 2.94
CA ARG A 18 9.62 -11.61 3.03
C ARG A 18 9.81 -10.85 4.34
N ARG A 19 11.03 -10.89 4.87
CA ARG A 19 11.39 -10.02 6.01
C ARG A 19 11.44 -8.57 5.54
N LEU A 20 11.05 -7.65 6.42
CA LEU A 20 10.92 -6.23 6.09
C LEU A 20 12.09 -5.62 5.28
N PRO A 21 13.39 -5.83 5.63
CA PRO A 21 14.50 -5.31 4.81
C PRO A 21 14.56 -5.92 3.39
N GLU A 22 14.25 -7.21 3.25
CA GLU A 22 14.21 -7.90 1.95
C GLU A 22 13.03 -7.41 1.11
N THR A 23 11.92 -7.07 1.76
CA THR A 23 10.75 -6.47 1.13
C THR A 23 11.05 -5.06 0.62
N ALA A 24 11.74 -4.24 1.40
CA ALA A 24 12.17 -2.89 0.99
C ALA A 24 13.08 -2.96 -0.26
N GLY A 25 14.07 -3.84 -0.27
CA GLY A 25 14.94 -4.05 -1.44
C GLY A 25 14.20 -4.60 -2.66
N ALA A 26 13.20 -5.47 -2.45
CA ALA A 26 12.32 -5.94 -3.53
C ALA A 26 11.47 -4.80 -4.10
N ILE A 27 10.93 -3.93 -3.25
CA ILE A 27 10.19 -2.72 -3.67
C ILE A 27 11.11 -1.78 -4.44
N ALA A 28 12.33 -1.51 -3.96
CA ALA A 28 13.30 -0.69 -4.68
C ALA A 28 13.61 -1.26 -6.08
N SER A 29 13.70 -2.59 -6.19
CA SER A 29 13.85 -3.27 -7.48
C SER A 29 12.62 -3.10 -8.40
N PHE A 30 11.40 -3.08 -7.84
CA PHE A 30 10.20 -2.79 -8.62
C PHE A 30 10.13 -1.32 -9.04
N VAL A 31 10.57 -0.38 -8.19
CA VAL A 31 10.70 1.04 -8.53
C VAL A 31 11.60 1.20 -9.76
N GLN A 32 12.77 0.55 -9.76
CA GLN A 32 13.68 0.55 -10.91
C GLN A 32 13.01 0.00 -12.18
N LYS A 33 12.32 -1.15 -12.09
CA LYS A 33 11.65 -1.78 -13.23
C LYS A 33 10.51 -0.91 -13.78
N ALA A 34 9.71 -0.30 -12.92
CA ALA A 34 8.63 0.59 -13.30
C ALA A 34 9.15 1.85 -14.01
N ALA A 35 10.24 2.44 -13.49
CA ALA A 35 10.89 3.57 -14.14
C ALA A 35 11.47 3.19 -15.52
N ALA A 36 12.10 2.02 -15.65
CA ALA A 36 12.58 1.52 -16.94
C ALA A 36 11.43 1.29 -17.95
N ALA A 37 10.24 0.93 -17.46
CA ALA A 37 9.01 0.83 -18.25
C ALA A 37 8.33 2.18 -18.51
N LYS A 38 8.92 3.31 -18.09
CA LYS A 38 8.40 4.68 -18.24
C LYS A 38 7.05 4.91 -17.56
N ALA A 39 6.79 4.21 -16.47
CA ALA A 39 5.66 4.51 -15.59
C ALA A 39 5.91 5.81 -14.83
N ASP A 40 4.83 6.53 -14.50
CA ASP A 40 4.89 7.76 -13.69
C ASP A 40 4.83 7.45 -12.20
N VAL A 41 4.07 6.40 -11.86
CA VAL A 41 3.83 5.98 -10.49
C VAL A 41 3.79 4.46 -10.41
N LEU A 42 4.48 3.90 -9.41
CA LEU A 42 4.36 2.51 -9.01
C LEU A 42 3.32 2.37 -7.89
N LEU A 43 2.34 1.51 -8.09
CA LEU A 43 1.32 1.14 -7.12
C LEU A 43 1.63 -0.26 -6.55
N LEU A 44 1.77 -0.36 -5.24
CA LEU A 44 2.05 -1.60 -4.52
C LEU A 44 0.85 -2.03 -3.68
N PRO A 45 0.80 -3.26 -3.14
CA PRO A 45 -0.33 -3.72 -2.32
C PRO A 45 -0.49 -2.94 -0.99
N GLU A 46 -1.65 -3.12 -0.37
CA GLU A 46 -1.85 -2.79 1.05
C GLU A 46 -0.87 -3.60 1.93
N ALA A 47 -0.33 -2.98 2.97
CA ALA A 47 0.72 -3.54 3.83
C ALA A 47 1.93 -4.13 3.07
N ALA A 48 2.26 -3.57 1.89
CA ALA A 48 3.37 -4.02 1.05
C ALA A 48 4.69 -4.23 1.81
N LEU A 49 5.06 -3.35 2.76
CA LEU A 49 6.33 -3.45 3.48
C LEU A 49 6.44 -4.67 4.41
N THR A 50 5.37 -4.98 5.13
CA THR A 50 5.36 -6.05 6.15
C THR A 50 4.71 -7.34 5.67
N GLY A 51 3.99 -7.29 4.54
CA GLY A 51 2.95 -8.26 4.26
C GLY A 51 1.73 -8.02 5.15
N TYR A 52 0.60 -8.63 4.77
CA TYR A 52 -0.65 -8.57 5.53
C TYR A 52 -0.73 -9.73 6.54
N ASP A 53 0.29 -9.80 7.42
CA ASP A 53 0.36 -10.74 8.54
C ASP A 53 0.41 -9.94 9.86
N GLU A 54 -0.53 -10.23 10.78
CA GLU A 54 -0.67 -9.46 12.01
C GLU A 54 0.57 -9.56 12.90
N THR A 55 1.24 -10.72 12.93
CA THR A 55 2.45 -10.92 13.75
C THR A 55 3.60 -10.08 13.20
N ALA A 56 3.81 -10.09 11.89
CA ALA A 56 4.81 -9.27 11.22
C ALA A 56 4.53 -7.77 11.38
N ILE A 57 3.28 -7.35 11.21
CA ILE A 57 2.85 -5.96 11.40
C ILE A 57 3.10 -5.49 12.84
N LYS A 58 2.68 -6.29 13.83
CA LYS A 58 2.85 -5.96 15.24
C LYS A 58 4.31 -5.97 15.68
N GLY A 59 5.11 -6.88 15.11
CA GLY A 59 6.54 -7.02 15.38
C GLY A 59 7.42 -5.96 14.72
N ALA A 60 6.94 -5.29 13.67
CA ALA A 60 7.69 -4.22 13.01
C ALA A 60 7.74 -2.96 13.89
N THR A 61 8.94 -2.60 14.33
CA THR A 61 9.18 -1.38 15.10
C THR A 61 9.14 -0.14 14.22
N LYS A 62 8.83 1.02 14.80
CA LYS A 62 8.86 2.32 14.11
C LYS A 62 10.18 2.56 13.37
N TRP A 63 11.31 2.28 14.01
CA TRP A 63 12.63 2.51 13.42
C TRP A 63 12.89 1.61 12.21
N GLN A 64 12.45 0.35 12.25
CA GLN A 64 12.58 -0.56 11.11
C GLN A 64 11.71 -0.11 9.92
N LEU A 65 10.50 0.36 10.20
CA LEU A 65 9.59 0.90 9.19
C LEU A 65 10.16 2.19 8.56
N GLU A 66 10.67 3.11 9.38
CA GLU A 66 11.32 4.34 8.89
C GLU A 66 12.56 4.05 8.04
N ALA A 67 13.35 3.04 8.40
CA ALA A 67 14.50 2.61 7.60
C ALA A 67 14.06 2.04 6.24
N ALA A 68 13.02 1.19 6.22
CA ALA A 68 12.46 0.63 5.00
C ALA A 68 11.81 1.70 4.12
N GLU A 69 11.05 2.64 4.71
CA GLU A 69 10.51 3.82 4.03
C GLU A 69 11.65 4.61 3.36
N GLN A 70 12.74 4.89 4.09
CA GLN A 70 13.86 5.66 3.58
C GLN A 70 14.55 4.99 2.38
N GLU A 71 14.69 3.67 2.40
CA GLU A 71 15.21 2.90 1.27
C GLU A 71 14.34 3.07 0.01
N VAL A 72 13.02 2.93 0.16
CA VAL A 72 12.08 3.09 -0.96
C VAL A 72 12.07 4.53 -1.48
N ARG A 73 12.11 5.51 -0.57
CA ARG A 73 12.21 6.93 -0.94
C ARG A 73 13.48 7.25 -1.73
N GLN A 74 14.62 6.68 -1.32
CA GLN A 74 15.88 6.84 -2.04
C GLN A 74 15.80 6.21 -3.44
N ALA A 75 15.16 5.04 -3.58
CA ALA A 75 14.94 4.42 -4.88
C ALA A 75 14.07 5.29 -5.80
N CYS A 76 13.00 5.88 -5.25
CA CYS A 76 12.12 6.79 -6.00
C CYS A 76 12.89 8.03 -6.52
N ALA A 77 13.67 8.67 -5.66
CA ALA A 77 14.53 9.81 -6.04
C ALA A 77 15.56 9.43 -7.12
N THR A 78 16.18 8.26 -6.97
CA THR A 78 17.22 7.77 -7.88
C THR A 78 16.67 7.48 -9.27
N HIS A 79 15.46 6.92 -9.34
CA HIS A 79 14.83 6.52 -10.61
C HIS A 79 13.79 7.52 -11.13
N GLN A 80 13.60 8.64 -10.43
CA GLN A 80 12.70 9.74 -10.80
C GLN A 80 11.26 9.29 -11.07
N ILE A 81 10.73 8.40 -10.22
CA ILE A 81 9.37 7.86 -10.32
C ILE A 81 8.66 7.97 -8.97
N ALA A 82 7.35 8.25 -8.99
CA ALA A 82 6.54 8.24 -7.77
C ALA A 82 6.19 6.80 -7.33
N ALA A 83 5.86 6.62 -6.06
CA ALA A 83 5.37 5.34 -5.55
C ALA A 83 4.27 5.51 -4.51
N ILE A 84 3.30 4.58 -4.53
CA ILE A 84 2.30 4.39 -3.49
C ILE A 84 2.58 3.04 -2.82
N VAL A 85 2.94 3.07 -1.54
CA VAL A 85 3.46 1.90 -0.81
C VAL A 85 2.61 1.65 0.42
N GLY A 86 2.00 0.48 0.54
CA GLY A 86 1.28 0.09 1.75
C GLY A 86 2.23 -0.22 2.91
N GLU A 87 1.92 0.28 4.10
CA GLU A 87 2.65 -0.01 5.33
C GLU A 87 1.76 0.10 6.58
N PRO A 88 2.15 -0.53 7.70
CA PRO A 88 1.71 -0.07 9.01
C PRO A 88 2.53 1.16 9.42
N SER A 89 1.89 2.32 9.58
CA SER A 89 2.55 3.53 10.08
C SER A 89 2.45 3.60 11.60
N ARG A 90 3.58 3.76 12.29
CA ARG A 90 3.68 3.95 13.75
C ARG A 90 3.91 5.42 14.08
N LEU A 91 2.84 6.14 14.42
CA LEU A 91 2.88 7.58 14.65
C LEU A 91 2.66 7.92 16.13
N VAL A 92 2.97 9.17 16.51
CA VAL A 92 2.81 9.63 17.91
C VAL A 92 1.35 9.58 18.37
N ASN A 93 0.41 9.77 17.44
CA ASN A 93 -1.03 9.79 17.70
C ASN A 93 -1.72 8.43 17.46
N GLY A 94 -0.97 7.36 17.20
CA GLY A 94 -1.48 6.02 17.02
C GLY A 94 -0.90 5.29 15.82
N ASP A 95 -1.36 4.05 15.65
CA ASP A 95 -0.91 3.14 14.60
C ASP A 95 -1.97 3.02 13.52
N TYR A 96 -1.56 3.03 12.25
CA TYR A 96 -2.47 3.12 11.12
C TYR A 96 -2.09 2.17 10.00
N ASN A 97 -3.09 1.54 9.40
CA ASN A 97 -2.95 0.93 8.07
C ASN A 97 -2.86 2.06 7.04
N SER A 98 -1.71 2.22 6.40
CA SER A 98 -1.40 3.43 5.65
C SER A 98 -0.85 3.14 4.27
N ALA A 99 -1.00 4.12 3.39
CA ALA A 99 -0.32 4.22 2.12
C ALA A 99 0.63 5.42 2.16
N LEU A 100 1.92 5.15 2.04
CA LEU A 100 2.91 6.18 1.78
C LEU A 100 2.74 6.68 0.36
N ILE A 101 2.73 8.00 0.21
CA ILE A 101 2.64 8.65 -1.09
C ILE A 101 3.95 9.38 -1.33
N ILE A 102 4.80 8.80 -2.17
CA ILE A 102 6.19 9.23 -2.40
C ILE A 102 6.30 9.88 -3.78
N GLY A 103 6.87 11.08 -3.83
CA GLY A 103 7.13 11.81 -5.06
C GLY A 103 8.35 11.29 -5.83
N PRO A 104 8.51 11.68 -7.11
CA PRO A 104 9.66 11.29 -7.94
C PRO A 104 11.00 11.87 -7.45
N ASP A 105 10.97 12.84 -6.54
CA ASP A 105 12.13 13.38 -5.84
C ASP A 105 12.43 12.65 -4.52
N GLY A 106 11.69 11.58 -4.21
CA GLY A 106 11.80 10.81 -2.97
C GLY A 106 11.21 11.51 -1.74
N ARG A 107 10.51 12.65 -1.89
CA ARG A 107 9.80 13.27 -0.76
C ARG A 107 8.55 12.46 -0.42
N LEU A 108 8.31 12.27 0.87
CA LEU A 108 7.00 11.81 1.34
C LEU A 108 6.01 12.97 1.21
N VAL A 109 5.07 12.85 0.28
CA VAL A 109 4.04 13.85 -0.02
C VAL A 109 2.92 13.80 1.02
N ALA A 110 2.46 12.58 1.33
CA ALA A 110 1.39 12.34 2.30
C ALA A 110 1.43 10.89 2.80
N ARG A 111 0.73 10.65 3.92
CA ARG A 111 0.35 9.30 4.38
C ARG A 111 -1.17 9.21 4.37
N GLN A 112 -1.74 8.38 3.51
CA GLN A 112 -3.17 8.12 3.51
C GLN A 112 -3.47 6.98 4.49
N HIS A 113 -4.27 7.22 5.51
CA HIS A 113 -4.69 6.21 6.46
C HIS A 113 -6.00 5.56 6.02
N LYS A 114 -6.12 4.24 6.15
CA LYS A 114 -7.34 3.48 5.83
C LYS A 114 -8.45 3.94 6.75
N MET A 115 -9.60 4.32 6.18
CA MET A 115 -10.71 4.89 6.96
C MET A 115 -11.71 3.80 7.35
N GLN A 116 -11.92 2.82 6.47
CA GLN A 116 -12.91 1.76 6.63
C GLN A 116 -12.19 0.46 6.98
N LEU A 117 -11.96 0.27 8.28
CA LEU A 117 -11.26 -0.90 8.81
C LEU A 117 -12.11 -2.18 8.68
N VAL A 118 -11.46 -3.29 8.38
CA VAL A 118 -12.04 -4.63 8.51
C VAL A 118 -11.63 -5.25 9.85
N PRO A 119 -12.27 -6.34 10.33
CA PRO A 119 -11.95 -6.94 11.62
C PRO A 119 -10.46 -7.26 11.82
N THR A 120 -9.74 -7.63 10.76
CA THR A 120 -8.30 -7.91 10.80
C THR A 120 -7.44 -6.65 11.01
N ASP A 121 -7.94 -5.46 10.73
CA ASP A 121 -7.23 -4.20 10.97
C ASP A 121 -7.37 -3.72 12.42
N LEU A 122 -8.49 -4.04 13.08
CA LEU A 122 -8.86 -3.55 14.42
C LEU A 122 -7.87 -3.99 15.50
N GLY A 123 -7.15 -5.09 15.27
CA GLY A 123 -6.17 -5.62 16.21
C GLY A 123 -4.86 -4.84 16.28
N TRP A 124 -4.57 -3.97 15.30
CA TRP A 124 -3.26 -3.32 15.16
C TRP A 124 -3.29 -1.89 14.60
N SER A 125 -4.45 -1.39 14.18
CA SER A 125 -4.59 -0.03 13.65
C SER A 125 -5.89 0.65 14.07
N GLN A 126 -5.88 1.98 14.00
CA GLN A 126 -7.06 2.82 14.17
C GLN A 126 -7.47 3.47 12.85
N PRO A 127 -8.75 3.84 12.67
CA PRO A 127 -9.23 4.40 11.42
C PRO A 127 -8.63 5.78 11.15
N GLY A 128 -8.30 6.02 9.89
CA GLY A 128 -8.03 7.35 9.36
C GLY A 128 -9.28 8.24 9.38
N SER A 129 -9.08 9.55 9.40
CA SER A 129 -10.16 10.54 9.41
C SER A 129 -10.14 11.51 8.23
N GLN A 130 -9.16 11.37 7.33
CA GLN A 130 -8.94 12.30 6.23
C GLN A 130 -8.63 11.54 4.94
N MET A 131 -9.14 12.06 3.83
CA MET A 131 -8.78 11.65 2.48
C MET A 131 -7.87 12.71 1.85
N HIS A 132 -6.75 12.27 1.27
CA HIS A 132 -5.85 13.12 0.51
C HIS A 132 -6.18 13.06 -0.98
N VAL A 133 -6.49 14.22 -1.57
CA VAL A 133 -6.51 14.41 -3.03
C VAL A 133 -5.20 15.06 -3.44
N LEU A 134 -4.47 14.40 -4.30
CA LEU A 134 -3.14 14.81 -4.77
C LEU A 134 -3.14 14.99 -6.28
N HIS A 135 -2.20 15.76 -6.80
CA HIS A 135 -2.04 15.94 -8.24
C HIS A 135 -0.77 15.22 -8.71
N PHE A 136 -0.93 14.08 -9.39
CA PHE A 136 0.17 13.39 -10.05
C PHE A 136 0.22 13.83 -11.51
N PHE A 137 1.29 14.53 -11.90
CA PHE A 137 1.48 15.00 -13.28
C PHE A 137 0.28 15.79 -13.84
N GLY A 138 -0.36 16.60 -12.98
CA GLY A 138 -1.56 17.37 -13.32
C GLY A 138 -2.87 16.59 -13.31
N VAL A 139 -2.85 15.29 -13.00
CA VAL A 139 -4.04 14.45 -12.84
C VAL A 139 -4.44 14.40 -11.36
N PRO A 140 -5.64 14.86 -10.97
CA PRO A 140 -6.12 14.75 -9.60
C PRO A 140 -6.43 13.28 -9.27
N CYS A 141 -5.80 12.77 -8.22
CA CYS A 141 -5.92 11.39 -7.76
C CYS A 141 -6.22 11.36 -6.26
N ALA A 142 -7.04 10.41 -5.83
CA ALA A 142 -7.17 10.04 -4.42
C ALA A 142 -6.64 8.61 -4.21
N VAL A 143 -6.04 8.37 -3.04
CA VAL A 143 -5.60 7.03 -2.64
C VAL A 143 -6.63 6.48 -1.67
N ILE A 144 -7.05 5.23 -1.90
CA ILE A 144 -7.94 4.49 -1.01
C ILE A 144 -7.34 3.11 -0.75
N ILE A 145 -7.65 2.53 0.41
CA ILE A 145 -7.05 1.25 0.84
C ILE A 145 -8.15 0.19 0.95
N CYS A 146 -8.08 -0.79 0.06
CA CYS A 146 -8.81 -2.05 0.10
C CYS A 146 -10.32 -1.90 0.35
N HIS A 147 -10.75 -1.99 1.61
CA HIS A 147 -12.16 -1.95 1.99
C HIS A 147 -12.79 -0.56 1.80
N ASP A 148 -11.99 0.50 1.77
CA ASP A 148 -12.44 1.87 1.49
C ASP A 148 -13.28 1.97 0.20
N LYS A 149 -12.97 1.14 -0.82
CA LYS A 149 -13.74 1.11 -2.08
C LYS A 149 -15.22 0.74 -1.92
N ARG A 150 -15.59 0.11 -0.81
CA ARG A 150 -16.98 -0.34 -0.61
C ARG A 150 -17.89 0.83 -0.22
N PHE A 151 -17.33 2.02 -0.03
CA PHE A 151 -18.02 3.20 0.50
C PHE A 151 -18.09 4.28 -0.59
N PRO A 152 -19.27 4.49 -1.20
CA PRO A 152 -19.45 5.43 -2.31
C PRO A 152 -19.01 6.86 -1.98
N GLU A 153 -19.05 7.26 -0.72
CA GLU A 153 -18.57 8.55 -0.23
C GLU A 153 -17.07 8.76 -0.50
N LEU A 154 -16.32 7.66 -0.52
CA LEU A 154 -14.87 7.63 -0.78
C LEU A 154 -14.54 7.43 -2.26
N GLU A 155 -15.50 6.97 -3.08
CA GLU A 155 -15.31 6.71 -4.50
C GLU A 155 -15.63 7.91 -5.42
N ARG A 156 -16.04 9.06 -4.84
CA ARG A 156 -16.40 10.26 -5.60
C ARG A 156 -15.28 11.22 -6.07
N PRO A 157 -13.97 11.05 -5.76
CA PRO A 157 -12.94 11.91 -6.34
C PRO A 157 -12.66 11.57 -7.82
N PRO A 158 -12.09 12.50 -8.60
CA PRO A 158 -12.01 12.40 -10.07
C PRO A 158 -11.20 11.22 -10.62
N LEU A 159 -10.29 10.64 -9.83
CA LEU A 159 -9.56 9.41 -10.18
C LEU A 159 -9.10 8.68 -8.91
N LEU A 160 -9.31 7.36 -8.84
CA LEU A 160 -9.03 6.52 -7.66
C LEU A 160 -7.82 5.61 -7.89
N ILE A 161 -6.88 5.64 -6.95
CA ILE A 161 -5.77 4.71 -6.84
C ILE A 161 -6.06 3.80 -5.64
N SER A 162 -6.43 2.54 -5.91
CA SER A 162 -6.83 1.59 -4.86
C SER A 162 -5.75 0.53 -4.61
N LEU A 163 -5.39 0.38 -3.34
CA LEU A 163 -4.45 -0.63 -2.87
C LEU A 163 -5.21 -1.91 -2.50
N TYR A 164 -4.73 -3.08 -2.94
CA TYR A 164 -5.36 -4.37 -2.64
C TYR A 164 -4.32 -5.37 -2.16
N THR A 165 -4.68 -6.18 -1.16
CA THR A 165 -3.93 -7.40 -0.82
C THR A 165 -4.34 -8.52 -1.78
N SER A 166 -3.35 -9.25 -2.29
CA SER A 166 -3.61 -10.49 -3.03
C SER A 166 -3.68 -11.68 -2.05
N THR A 167 -4.61 -11.66 -1.10
CA THR A 167 -5.00 -12.93 -0.47
C THR A 167 -5.99 -13.60 -1.42
N PRO A 168 -5.73 -14.84 -1.91
CA PRO A 168 -6.79 -15.58 -2.56
C PRO A 168 -7.96 -15.68 -1.57
N PRO A 169 -9.22 -15.58 -2.03
CA PRO A 169 -10.35 -15.80 -1.14
C PRO A 169 -10.14 -17.14 -0.45
N LEU A 170 -10.27 -17.19 0.89
CA LEU A 170 -10.41 -18.44 1.60
C LEU A 170 -11.57 -19.20 0.94
N GLN A 171 -11.25 -20.26 0.20
CA GLN A 171 -12.27 -21.20 -0.20
C GLN A 171 -12.89 -21.74 1.10
N PRO A 172 -14.22 -21.82 1.22
CA PRO A 172 -14.83 -22.47 2.37
C PRO A 172 -14.29 -23.90 2.46
N ASP A 173 -13.94 -24.33 3.66
CA ASP A 173 -13.46 -25.69 3.91
C ASP A 173 -14.43 -26.71 3.29
N PRO A 174 -13.92 -27.78 2.65
CA PRO A 174 -14.78 -28.85 2.17
C PRO A 174 -15.61 -29.40 3.35
N PRO A 175 -16.89 -29.77 3.11
CA PRO A 175 -17.75 -30.26 4.18
C PRO A 175 -17.11 -31.45 4.88
N ARG A 176 -17.02 -31.37 6.21
CA ARG A 176 -16.45 -32.41 7.06
C ARG A 176 -17.24 -33.72 6.84
N PRO A 177 -16.58 -34.88 6.63
CA PRO A 177 -17.29 -36.14 6.46
C PRO A 177 -18.14 -36.43 7.70
N THR A 178 -19.44 -36.63 7.48
CA THR A 178 -20.39 -37.05 8.51
C THR A 178 -20.13 -38.51 8.84
N THR A 179 -19.35 -38.77 9.89
CA THR A 179 -19.32 -40.10 10.49
C THR A 179 -20.55 -40.24 11.38
N SER A 180 -21.60 -40.89 10.86
CA SER A 180 -22.69 -41.39 11.68
C SER A 180 -22.16 -42.53 12.56
N PRO A 181 -22.39 -42.51 13.88
CA PRO A 181 -21.98 -43.63 14.73
C PRO A 181 -22.89 -44.86 14.48
N PRO A 182 -22.36 -46.09 14.70
CA PRO A 182 -23.09 -47.34 14.52
C PRO A 182 -24.20 -47.56 15.56
#